data_AF-A0A434V6Q1-F1
#
_entry.id   AF-A0A434V6Q1-F1
#
_cell.length_a   1.000
_cell.length_b   1.000
_cell.length_c   1.000
_cell.angle_alpha   90.00
_cell.angle_beta   90.00
_cell.angle_gamma   90.00
#
_symmetry.space_group_name_H-M   'P 1'
#
loop_
_entity.id
_entity.type
_entity.pdbx_description
1 polymer ?
#
loop_
_entity_poly.entity_id
_entity_poly.type
_entity_poly.pdbx_seq_one_letter_code
_entity_poly.pdbx_strand_id
1 'polypeptide(L)' 'MIKVHPLRGPNRLKLGVFSTNADGGLAITDVPERWAAGWRDNLTAAQIADRAGLEFMLPIARWRGFGGRNKVR' A
#
# COMPACT_ATOMS: atom_id res chain seq x y z
N MET A 1 -26.60 -11.69 -3.05
CA MET A 1 -25.75 -12.31 -2.01
C MET A 1 -24.92 -11.22 -1.35
N ILE A 2 -24.88 -11.17 -0.02
CA ILE A 2 -23.99 -10.25 0.71
C ILE A 2 -22.57 -10.83 0.63
N LYS A 3 -21.63 -10.07 0.06
CA LYS A 3 -20.21 -10.47 0.03
C LYS A 3 -19.68 -10.42 1.46
N VAL A 4 -19.11 -11.52 1.95
CA VAL A 4 -18.46 -11.57 3.27
C VAL A 4 -17.26 -10.62 3.26
N HIS A 5 -17.10 -9.84 4.33
CA HIS A 5 -15.95 -8.95 4.48
C HIS A 5 -14.64 -9.76 4.38
N PRO A 6 -13.62 -9.34 3.59
CA PRO A 6 -12.40 -10.13 3.35
C PRO A 6 -11.70 -10.63 4.62
N LEU A 7 -11.60 -9.77 5.64
CA LEU A 7 -11.05 -10.14 6.95
C LEU A 7 -11.80 -11.27 7.69
N ARG A 8 -13.06 -11.54 7.36
CA ARG A 8 -13.87 -12.64 7.91
C ARG A 8 -13.92 -13.87 6.99
N GLY A 9 -13.16 -13.85 5.89
CA GLY A 9 -13.05 -14.99 4.97
C GLY A 9 -12.31 -16.19 5.58
N PRO A 10 -12.31 -17.34 4.89
CA PRO A 10 -11.86 -18.63 5.43
C PRO A 10 -10.34 -18.75 5.65
N ASN A 11 -9.53 -17.86 5.06
CA ASN A 11 -8.08 -17.90 5.24
C ASN A 11 -7.73 -17.66 6.72
N ARG A 12 -7.00 -18.60 7.32
CA ARG A 12 -6.54 -18.50 8.71
C ARG A 12 -5.46 -17.43 8.88
N LEU A 13 -4.61 -17.26 7.88
CA LEU A 13 -3.62 -16.19 7.79
C LEU A 13 -4.13 -15.10 6.86
N LYS A 14 -4.08 -13.84 7.31
CA LYS A 14 -4.50 -12.68 6.53
C LYS A 14 -3.28 -12.01 5.91
N LEU A 15 -3.33 -11.75 4.61
CA LEU A 15 -2.27 -11.08 3.88
C LEU A 15 -2.77 -9.76 3.31
N GLY A 16 -1.89 -8.77 3.28
CA GLY A 16 -2.22 -7.43 2.84
C GLY A 16 -0.98 -6.67 2.39
N VAL A 17 -1.21 -5.52 1.77
CA VAL A 17 -0.16 -4.59 1.34
C VAL A 17 0.04 -3.50 2.38
N PHE A 18 1.29 -3.08 2.57
CA PHE A 18 1.66 -2.08 3.57
C PHE A 18 2.29 -0.85 2.93
N SER A 19 1.93 0.34 3.42
CA SER A 19 2.59 1.61 3.14
C SER A 19 2.61 2.05 1.66
N THR A 20 1.64 1.62 0.85
CA THR A 20 1.48 2.11 -0.53
C THR A 20 1.19 3.61 -0.59
N ASN A 21 0.76 4.21 0.52
CA ASN A 21 0.49 5.63 0.62
C ASN A 21 1.74 6.50 0.89
N ALA A 22 2.94 5.92 0.92
CA ALA A 22 4.18 6.66 1.18
C ALA A 22 5.09 6.67 -0.06
N ASP A 23 5.63 7.84 -0.43
CA ASP A 23 6.60 7.99 -1.52
C ASP A 23 7.83 7.10 -1.23
N GLY A 24 8.18 6.23 -2.18
CA GLY A 24 9.21 5.21 -2.06
C GLY A 24 8.75 3.89 -1.43
N GLY A 25 7.51 3.76 -0.95
CA GLY A 25 6.98 2.49 -0.42
C GLY A 25 7.80 1.89 0.72
N LEU A 26 8.42 2.75 1.55
CA LEU A 26 9.41 2.44 2.60
C LEU A 26 10.78 1.95 2.12
N ALA A 27 11.01 1.84 0.81
CA ALA A 27 12.34 1.62 0.29
C ALA A 27 13.13 2.93 0.35
N ILE A 28 14.24 2.94 1.09
CA ILE A 28 15.17 4.08 1.12
C ILE A 28 16.04 4.00 -0.14
N THR A 29 15.56 4.62 -1.22
CA THR A 29 16.20 4.57 -2.55
C THR A 29 16.08 5.91 -3.29
N ASP A 30 17.00 6.13 -4.23
CA ASP A 30 17.04 7.29 -5.13
C ASP A 30 16.82 6.95 -6.60
N VAL A 31 16.42 5.71 -6.92
CA VAL A 31 16.06 5.34 -8.30
C VAL A 31 14.89 6.21 -8.80
N PRO A 32 14.93 6.65 -10.08
CA PRO A 32 13.91 7.55 -10.62
C PRO A 32 12.53 6.87 -10.74
N GLU A 33 12.47 5.55 -10.90
CA GLU A 33 11.24 4.75 -11.02
C GLU A 33 10.61 4.39 -9.67
N ARG A 34 11.12 4.94 -8.55
CA ARG A 34 10.57 4.65 -7.22
C ARG A 34 9.07 4.94 -7.17
N TRP A 35 8.40 4.22 -6.28
CA TRP A 35 6.97 4.36 -6.06
C TRP A 35 6.56 5.80 -5.70
N ALA A 36 5.74 6.45 -6.53
CA ALA A 36 5.36 7.85 -6.34
C ALA A 36 4.24 8.06 -5.31
N ALA A 37 3.49 7.01 -4.96
CA ALA A 37 2.37 7.04 -4.02
C ALA A 37 1.27 8.08 -4.34
N GLY A 38 1.05 8.39 -5.61
CA GLY A 38 -0.08 9.21 -6.03
C GLY A 38 -1.42 8.50 -5.83
N TRP A 39 -2.53 9.23 -6.00
CA TRP A 39 -3.87 8.66 -5.90
C TRP A 39 -4.10 7.52 -6.90
N ARG A 40 -3.74 7.74 -8.17
CA ARG A 40 -3.91 6.75 -9.24
C ARG A 40 -3.07 5.50 -8.99
N ASP A 41 -1.86 5.68 -8.45
CA ASP A 41 -0.97 4.59 -8.07
C ASP A 41 -1.62 3.74 -6.98
N ASN A 42 -2.08 4.38 -5.90
CA ASN A 42 -2.76 3.70 -4.79
C ASN A 42 -4.05 3.01 -5.22
N LEU A 43 -4.89 3.64 -6.04
CA LEU A 43 -6.11 3.04 -6.59
C LEU A 43 -5.78 1.79 -7.41
N THR A 44 -4.75 1.88 -8.25
CA THR A 44 -4.31 0.75 -9.08
C THR A 44 -3.79 -0.39 -8.21
N ALA A 45 -2.95 -0.09 -7.21
CA ALA A 45 -2.44 -1.08 -6.25
C ALA A 45 -3.57 -1.75 -5.46
N ALA A 46 -4.57 -0.99 -5.01
CA ALA A 46 -5.75 -1.50 -4.30
C ALA A 46 -6.54 -2.50 -5.16
N GLN A 47 -6.77 -2.16 -6.42
CA GLN A 47 -7.49 -3.04 -7.35
C GLN A 47 -6.69 -4.30 -7.70
N ILE A 48 -5.35 -4.20 -7.80
CA ILE A 48 -4.48 -5.36 -7.97
C ILE A 48 -4.57 -6.27 -6.74
N ALA A 49 -4.48 -5.69 -5.54
CA ALA A 49 -4.57 -6.43 -4.28
C ALA A 49 -5.92 -7.14 -4.12
N ASP A 50 -7.03 -6.46 -4.42
CA ASP A 50 -8.38 -7.05 -4.35
C ASP A 50 -8.54 -8.21 -5.35
N ARG A 51 -8.07 -8.05 -6.59
CA ARG A 51 -8.06 -9.14 -7.59
C ARG A 51 -7.17 -10.31 -7.19
N ALA A 52 -6.07 -10.05 -6.48
CA ALA A 52 -5.17 -11.07 -5.96
C ALA A 52 -5.72 -11.76 -4.70
N GLY A 53 -6.84 -11.30 -4.14
CA GLY A 53 -7.46 -11.87 -2.95
C GLY A 53 -6.78 -11.48 -1.63
N LEU A 54 -5.98 -10.40 -1.63
CA LEU A 54 -5.41 -9.84 -0.40
C LEU A 54 -6.50 -9.13 0.41
N GLU A 55 -6.49 -9.31 1.73
CA GLU A 55 -7.66 -9.01 2.56
C GLU A 55 -7.65 -7.61 3.15
N PHE A 56 -6.50 -6.92 3.12
CA PHE A 56 -6.39 -5.56 3.62
C PHE A 56 -5.28 -4.75 2.94
N MET A 57 -5.44 -3.44 3.02
CA MET A 57 -4.38 -2.46 2.77
C MET A 57 -4.15 -1.70 4.07
N LEU A 58 -2.91 -1.68 4.54
CA LEU A 58 -2.53 -0.99 5.76
C LEU A 58 -1.73 0.27 5.38
N PRO A 59 -2.31 1.48 5.49
CA PRO A 59 -1.57 2.70 5.27
C PRO A 59 -0.63 2.97 6.45
N ILE A 60 0.46 3.68 6.19
CA ILE A 60 1.32 4.23 7.25
C ILE A 60 0.86 5.66 7.59
N ALA A 61 0.82 5.98 8.88
CA ALA A 61 0.61 7.34 9.35
C ALA A 61 1.95 7.92 9.81
N ARG A 62 2.34 9.08 9.25
CA ARG A 62 3.54 9.81 9.66
C ARG A 62 3.28 11.32 9.65
N TRP A 63 3.90 12.02 10.59
CA TRP A 63 3.86 13.47 10.67
C TRP A 63 4.97 14.16 9.85
N ARG A 64 6.03 13.41 9.50
CA ARG A 64 7.19 13.87 8.71
C ARG A 64 7.71 12.74 7.83
N GLY A 65 8.23 13.07 6.64
CA GLY A 65 8.87 12.12 5.72
C GLY A 65 10.18 11.52 6.27
N PHE A 66 10.81 10.62 5.50
CA PHE A 66 12.10 9.98 5.89
C PHE A 66 13.32 10.91 5.76
N GLY A 67 13.17 12.07 5.13
CA GLY A 67 14.30 12.98 4.87
C GLY A 67 15.24 12.44 3.79
N GLY A 68 16.46 12.99 3.73
CA GLY A 68 17.46 12.64 2.72
C GLY A 68 17.36 13.47 1.44
N ARG A 69 17.96 12.99 0.35
CA ARG A 69 17.98 13.70 -0.95
C ARG A 69 16.58 13.86 -1.55
N ASN A 70 15.70 12.88 -1.33
CA ASN A 70 14.36 12.86 -1.87
C ASN A 70 13.36 13.51 -0.89
N LYS A 71 12.53 14.42 -1.39
CA LYS A 71 11.40 14.98 -0.64
C LYS A 71 10.22 14.00 -0.65
N VAL A 72 10.34 12.94 0.14
CA VAL A 72 9.31 11.90 0.30
C VAL A 72 8.12 12.45 1.10
N ARG A 73 6.92 12.06 0.68
CA ARG A 73 5.62 12.42 1.28
C ARG A 73 5.04 11.23 2.04
#